data_AF-A0A1B0G4S8-F1
#
_entry.id   AF-A0A1B0G4S8-F1
#
_cell.length_a   1.000
_cell.length_b   1.000
_cell.length_c   1.000
_cell.angle_alpha   90.00
_cell.angle_beta   90.00
_cell.angle_gamma   90.00
#
_symmetry.space_group_name_H-M   'P 1'
#
loop_
_entity.id
_entity.type
_entity.pdbx_description
1 polymer ?
#
loop_
_entity_poly.entity_id
_entity_poly.type
_entity_poly.pdbx_seq_one_letter_code
_entity_poly.pdbx_strand_id
1 'polypeptide(L)'
;MILGIIQSFASLILPMLAWLILPQDWDFIIRSSFKVHSWQIFLFICGLPSLLSGVIFIVLPESPKFLMSQGRNTEALFVFQQIYAVNRRQSRDSYPVEKKNTIRQLIEEVPSRDSIHIPSAIFTVEGKSSKLNKSQKTTSFKQSLHDGWLQMRPMFHKPLLSRSLHVYLMLFALLLGLNSIRLWLPQLFASISKYEALHTDPSDSTDLCTILEFSVNKTQDVQSYTSDCSAYKNISMDMYLNNIIVAVIGLLGYFCAMFIIRVLGPKRLANYSLVVAALFGIGLYWSTDSLATLIISALFVNISSIATTSLNGLILTLFPTTLRTSVASLSMMFGRLGSLSGNLLFPIFMEYGCLPPFLMVSSMTIFASILSWLLPKETEFT
;
A
#
# COMPACT_ATOMS: atom_id res chain seq x y z
N MET A 1 -5.50 -10.51 -1.50
CA MET A 1 -6.80 -9.89 -1.81
C MET A 1 -7.49 -9.25 -0.62
N ILE A 2 -7.53 -9.88 0.57
CA ILE A 2 -8.13 -9.26 1.77
C ILE A 2 -7.54 -7.86 2.06
N LEU A 3 -6.20 -7.72 2.03
CA LEU A 3 -5.53 -6.42 2.18
C LEU A 3 -6.00 -5.37 1.15
N GLY A 4 -6.30 -5.80 -0.07
CA GLY A 4 -6.83 -4.91 -1.12
C GLY A 4 -8.25 -4.44 -0.82
N ILE A 5 -9.12 -5.33 -0.33
CA ILE A 5 -10.49 -4.97 0.09
C ILE A 5 -10.44 -3.94 1.23
N ILE A 6 -9.59 -4.16 2.25
CA ILE A 6 -9.40 -3.20 3.35
C ILE A 6 -8.99 -1.83 2.81
N GLN A 7 -8.05 -1.81 1.85
CA GLN A 7 -7.61 -0.58 1.18
C GLN A 7 -8.74 0.10 0.39
N SER A 8 -9.62 -0.66 -0.27
CA SER A 8 -10.78 -0.12 -0.98
C SER A 8 -11.80 0.50 -0.05
N PHE A 9 -12.09 -0.14 1.08
CA PHE A 9 -12.94 0.45 2.12
C PHE A 9 -12.38 1.79 2.61
N ALA A 10 -11.08 1.84 2.91
CA ALA A 10 -10.42 3.10 3.29
C ALA A 10 -10.53 4.16 2.18
N SER A 11 -10.38 3.74 0.92
CA SER A 11 -10.47 4.63 -0.24
C SER A 11 -11.90 5.12 -0.53
N LEU A 12 -12.93 4.42 -0.02
CA LEU A 12 -14.33 4.84 -0.09
C LEU A 12 -14.73 5.78 1.04
N ILE A 13 -14.27 5.48 2.26
CA ILE A 13 -14.56 6.30 3.43
C ILE A 13 -13.97 7.71 3.29
N LEU A 14 -12.77 7.84 2.71
CA LEU A 14 -12.07 9.12 2.57
C LEU A 14 -12.86 10.18 1.78
N PRO A 15 -13.30 9.96 0.52
CA PRO A 15 -14.09 10.93 -0.22
C PRO A 15 -15.50 11.13 0.37
N MET A 16 -16.08 10.13 1.05
CA MET A 16 -17.35 10.30 1.78
C MET A 16 -17.21 11.27 2.95
N LEU A 17 -16.14 11.14 3.75
CA LEU A 17 -15.82 12.10 4.82
C LEU A 17 -15.55 13.49 4.25
N ALA A 18 -14.81 13.56 3.14
CA ALA A 18 -14.52 14.83 2.47
C ALA A 18 -15.80 15.53 2.00
N TRP A 19 -16.71 14.78 1.35
CA TRP A 19 -18.02 15.27 0.91
C TRP A 19 -18.91 15.73 2.08
N LEU A 20 -18.85 15.06 3.23
CA LEU A 20 -19.65 15.41 4.40
C LEU A 20 -19.13 16.65 5.14
N ILE A 21 -17.80 16.80 5.23
CA ILE A 21 -17.15 17.77 6.13
C ILE A 21 -16.72 19.05 5.40
N LEU A 22 -16.06 18.92 4.24
CA LEU A 22 -15.41 20.08 3.59
C LEU A 22 -16.38 21.15 3.08
N PRO A 23 -17.59 20.82 2.61
CA PRO A 23 -18.57 21.83 2.16
C PRO A 23 -19.22 22.61 3.31
N GLN A 24 -19.02 22.21 4.57
CA GLN A 24 -19.59 22.91 5.71
C GLN A 24 -18.77 24.17 6.03
N ASP A 25 -19.43 25.28 6.35
CA ASP A 25 -18.79 26.53 6.76
C ASP A 25 -18.53 26.55 8.28
N TRP A 26 -17.78 25.56 8.78
CA TRP A 26 -17.43 25.50 10.18
C TRP A 26 -16.25 26.43 10.49
N ASP A 27 -16.56 27.55 11.17
CA ASP A 27 -15.58 28.49 11.72
C ASP A 27 -15.68 28.51 13.25
N PHE A 28 -15.04 27.54 13.91
CA PHE A 28 -15.00 27.53 15.38
C PHE A 28 -13.88 28.46 15.87
N ILE A 29 -14.24 29.51 16.61
CA ILE A 29 -13.29 30.42 17.23
C ILE A 29 -13.02 29.93 18.66
N ILE A 30 -11.89 29.25 18.87
CA ILE A 30 -11.45 28.82 20.20
C ILE A 30 -10.59 29.93 20.81
N ARG A 31 -11.03 30.47 21.96
CA ARG A 31 -10.28 31.40 22.81
C ARG A 31 -9.70 32.58 22.02
N SER A 32 -10.56 33.26 21.26
CA SER A 32 -10.34 34.50 20.49
C SER A 32 -9.22 34.54 19.44
N SER A 33 -8.34 33.53 19.36
CA SER A 33 -7.17 33.55 18.46
C SER A 33 -7.07 32.32 17.53
N PHE A 34 -7.71 31.20 17.88
CA PHE A 34 -7.65 29.99 17.06
C PHE A 34 -8.94 29.81 16.27
N LYS A 35 -8.90 30.13 14.97
CA LYS A 35 -9.97 29.77 14.04
C LYS A 35 -9.73 28.35 13.52
N VAL A 36 -10.65 27.45 13.81
CA VAL A 36 -10.64 26.09 13.31
C VAL A 36 -11.55 26.00 12.10
N HIS A 37 -10.98 25.59 10.95
CA HIS A 37 -11.68 25.44 9.68
C HIS A 37 -12.04 23.97 9.40
N SER A 38 -13.03 23.73 8.54
CA SER A 38 -13.53 22.39 8.18
C SER A 38 -12.45 21.42 7.71
N TRP A 39 -11.43 21.88 6.97
CA TRP A 39 -10.32 21.03 6.51
C TRP A 39 -9.46 20.50 7.67
N GLN A 40 -9.30 21.27 8.76
CA GLN A 40 -8.56 20.83 9.93
C GLN A 40 -9.34 19.75 10.69
N ILE A 41 -10.66 19.89 10.76
CA ILE A 41 -11.55 18.88 11.34
C ILE A 41 -11.51 17.59 10.51
N PHE A 42 -11.56 17.71 9.18
CA PHE A 42 -11.39 16.57 8.28
C PHE A 42 -10.06 15.83 8.53
N LEU A 43 -8.93 16.55 8.60
CA LEU A 43 -7.62 15.95 8.89
C LEU A 43 -7.57 15.31 10.28
N PHE A 44 -8.18 15.94 11.29
CA PHE A 44 -8.25 15.39 12.64
C PHE A 44 -9.00 14.05 12.66
N ILE A 45 -10.19 13.99 12.03
CA ILE A 45 -10.99 12.76 11.93
C ILE A 45 -10.22 11.66 11.19
N CYS A 46 -9.52 12.01 10.10
CA CYS A 46 -8.66 11.06 9.36
C CYS A 46 -7.49 10.53 10.20
N GLY A 47 -7.03 11.29 11.20
CA GLY A 47 -5.96 10.90 12.12
C GLY A 47 -6.40 9.94 13.24
N LEU A 48 -7.70 9.89 13.58
CA LEU A 48 -8.21 9.09 14.69
C LEU A 48 -7.93 7.58 14.56
N PRO A 49 -8.11 6.92 13.39
CA PRO A 49 -7.78 5.51 13.25
C PRO A 49 -6.29 5.21 13.49
N SER A 50 -5.40 6.12 13.11
CA SER A 50 -3.96 6.00 13.33
C SER A 50 -3.61 6.14 14.81
N LEU A 51 -4.23 7.09 15.51
CA LEU A 51 -4.07 7.26 16.96
C LEU A 51 -4.58 6.02 17.71
N LEU A 52 -5.76 5.53 17.34
CA LEU A 52 -6.35 4.32 17.92
C LEU A 52 -5.45 3.11 17.70
N SER A 53 -4.89 2.95 16.49
CA SER A 53 -3.91 1.90 16.19
C SER A 53 -2.68 1.99 17.11
N GLY A 54 -2.14 3.19 17.32
CA GLY A 54 -1.03 3.42 18.25
C GLY A 54 -1.35 3.02 19.69
N VAL A 55 -2.54 3.35 20.18
CA VAL A 55 -3.01 2.92 21.52
C VAL A 55 -3.14 1.40 21.60
N ILE A 56 -3.69 0.75 20.57
CA ILE A 56 -3.80 -0.71 20.51
C ILE A 56 -2.40 -1.37 20.53
N PHE A 57 -1.42 -0.81 19.82
CA PHE A 57 -0.05 -1.34 19.82
C PHE A 57 0.62 -1.33 21.19
N ILE A 58 0.32 -0.36 22.05
CA ILE A 58 0.85 -0.31 23.43
C ILE A 58 0.34 -1.49 24.28
N VAL A 59 -0.87 -1.99 23.98
CA VAL A 59 -1.51 -3.07 24.75
C VAL A 59 -1.17 -4.46 24.18
N LEU A 60 -0.68 -4.54 22.94
CA LEU A 60 -0.33 -5.82 22.31
C LEU A 60 0.91 -6.44 22.98
N PRO A 61 0.86 -7.74 23.35
CA PRO A 61 2.02 -8.43 23.90
C PRO A 61 3.10 -8.59 22.83
N GLU A 62 4.35 -8.71 23.28
CA GLU A 62 5.48 -9.00 22.41
C GLU A 62 5.29 -10.31 21.62
N SER A 63 5.88 -10.36 20.43
CA SER A 63 5.75 -11.54 19.55
C SER A 63 6.36 -12.78 20.21
N PRO A 64 5.64 -13.91 20.30
CA PRO A 64 6.18 -15.16 20.87
C PRO A 64 7.47 -15.59 20.18
N LYS A 65 7.58 -15.38 18.86
CA LYS A 65 8.78 -15.70 18.09
C LYS A 65 9.99 -14.87 18.53
N PHE A 66 9.78 -13.59 18.80
CA PHE A 66 10.83 -12.71 19.32
C PHE A 66 11.26 -13.16 20.72
N LEU A 67 10.31 -13.40 21.62
CA LEU A 67 10.59 -13.89 22.98
C LEU A 67 11.38 -15.21 22.98
N MET A 68 10.99 -16.18 22.14
CA MET A 68 11.72 -17.43 21.97
C MET A 68 13.14 -17.19 21.42
N SER A 69 13.33 -16.30 20.44
CA SER A 69 14.66 -15.97 19.89
C SER A 69 15.61 -15.31 20.89
N GLN A 70 15.06 -14.69 21.94
CA GLN A 70 15.81 -14.10 23.05
C GLN A 70 15.99 -15.07 24.23
N GLY A 71 15.49 -16.31 24.13
CA GLY A 71 15.50 -17.31 25.21
C GLY A 71 14.45 -17.08 26.31
N ARG A 72 13.53 -16.12 26.14
CA ARG A 72 12.41 -15.80 27.08
C ARG A 72 11.22 -16.74 26.85
N ASN A 73 11.46 -18.05 26.94
CA ASN A 73 10.49 -19.09 26.59
C ASN A 73 9.27 -19.16 27.52
N THR A 74 9.44 -18.81 28.81
CA THR A 74 8.33 -18.76 29.78
C THR A 74 7.33 -17.66 29.43
N GLU A 75 7.83 -16.48 29.06
CA GLU A 75 7.00 -15.37 28.62
C GLU A 75 6.31 -15.67 27.29
N ALA A 76 7.03 -16.31 26.36
CA ALA A 76 6.44 -16.77 25.10
C ALA A 76 5.26 -17.73 25.34
N LEU A 77 5.36 -18.63 26.31
CA LEU A 77 4.28 -19.54 26.70
C LEU A 77 3.05 -18.79 27.24
N PHE A 78 3.25 -17.77 28.08
CA PHE A 78 2.16 -16.92 28.56
C PHE A 78 1.44 -16.21 27.42
N VAL A 79 2.19 -15.69 26.44
CA VAL A 79 1.59 -15.07 25.25
C VAL A 79 0.80 -16.10 24.44
N PHE A 80 1.30 -17.33 24.27
CA PHE A 80 0.55 -18.41 23.61
C PHE A 80 -0.75 -18.76 24.34
N GLN A 81 -0.72 -18.86 25.68
CA GLN A 81 -1.92 -19.08 26.49
C GLN A 81 -2.94 -17.94 26.34
N GLN A 82 -2.47 -16.68 26.31
CA GLN A 82 -3.33 -15.52 26.07
C GLN A 82 -3.98 -15.59 24.68
N ILE A 83 -3.19 -15.87 23.63
CA ILE A 83 -3.72 -16.03 22.25
C ILE A 83 -4.75 -17.15 22.19
N TYR A 84 -4.47 -18.30 22.83
CA TYR A 84 -5.40 -19.42 22.89
C TYR A 84 -6.69 -19.05 23.61
N ALA A 85 -6.60 -18.42 24.78
CA ALA A 85 -7.77 -18.01 25.56
C ALA A 85 -8.68 -17.08 24.76
N VAL A 86 -8.11 -16.13 24.02
CA VAL A 86 -8.85 -15.22 23.13
C VAL A 86 -9.48 -15.97 21.96
N ASN A 87 -8.73 -16.83 21.27
CA ASN A 87 -9.20 -17.53 20.07
C ASN A 87 -10.23 -18.63 20.36
N ARG A 88 -10.08 -19.34 21.49
CA ARG A 88 -10.97 -20.45 21.90
C ARG A 88 -12.05 -20.02 22.88
N ARG A 89 -11.97 -18.80 23.44
CA ARG A 89 -12.82 -18.30 24.54
C ARG A 89 -12.82 -19.25 25.76
N GLN A 90 -11.66 -19.84 26.05
CA GLN A 90 -11.44 -20.76 27.17
C GLN A 90 -10.41 -20.18 28.14
N SER A 91 -10.30 -20.75 29.35
CA SER A 91 -9.28 -20.30 30.32
C SER A 91 -7.86 -20.48 29.76
N ARG A 92 -6.93 -19.64 30.20
CA ARG A 92 -5.50 -19.79 29.90
C ARG A 92 -4.95 -21.12 30.39
N ASP A 93 -5.50 -21.63 31.48
CA ASP A 93 -5.08 -22.87 32.13
C ASP A 93 -5.48 -24.12 31.34
N SER A 94 -6.47 -24.01 30.45
CA SER A 94 -6.87 -25.12 29.58
C SER A 94 -6.03 -25.19 28.30
N TYR A 95 -5.00 -24.34 28.17
CA TYR A 95 -4.06 -24.44 27.06
C TYR A 95 -3.42 -25.83 27.08
N PRO A 96 -3.47 -26.60 25.96
CA PRO A 96 -3.02 -27.99 25.93
C PRO A 96 -1.49 -28.07 26.01
N VAL A 97 -0.97 -27.91 27.22
CA VAL A 97 0.44 -28.13 27.59
C VAL A 97 0.63 -29.56 28.11
N GLU A 98 -0.43 -30.19 28.61
CA GLU A 98 -0.35 -31.46 29.33
C GLU A 98 -0.80 -32.67 28.50
N LYS A 99 0.16 -33.52 28.17
CA LYS A 99 -0.05 -34.97 28.26
C LYS A 99 0.98 -35.53 29.23
N LYS A 100 0.48 -36.15 30.30
CA LYS A 100 1.19 -36.90 31.34
C LYS A 100 2.52 -37.47 30.83
N ASN A 101 3.62 -37.05 31.45
CA ASN A 101 5.00 -37.57 31.29
C ASN A 101 5.83 -37.03 30.11
N THR A 102 5.48 -35.91 29.49
CA THR A 102 6.40 -35.21 28.57
C THR A 102 6.29 -33.70 28.73
N ILE A 103 7.20 -33.10 29.49
CA ILE A 103 7.35 -31.64 29.56
C ILE A 103 7.82 -31.18 28.18
N ARG A 104 6.90 -30.69 27.35
CA ARG A 104 7.25 -30.09 26.05
C ARG A 104 7.63 -28.63 26.27
N GLN A 105 8.94 -28.39 26.37
CA GLN A 105 9.49 -27.04 26.21
C GLN A 105 9.25 -26.58 24.76
N LEU A 106 9.07 -25.27 24.57
CA LEU A 106 9.16 -24.66 23.24
C LEU A 106 10.58 -24.96 22.72
N ILE A 107 10.67 -25.75 21.65
CA ILE A 107 11.96 -26.10 21.03
C ILE A 107 12.53 -24.82 20.40
N GLU A 108 13.73 -24.44 20.83
CA GLU A 108 14.47 -23.33 20.21
C GLU A 108 14.92 -23.81 18.80
N GLU A 109 14.31 -23.28 17.74
CA GLU A 109 14.60 -23.71 16.35
C GLU A 109 16.01 -23.33 15.85
N VAL A 110 16.78 -22.56 16.61
CA VAL A 110 18.10 -22.05 16.17
C VAL A 110 19.18 -22.43 17.16
N PRO A 111 20.09 -23.38 16.83
CA PRO A 111 21.29 -23.56 17.63
C PRO A 111 22.13 -22.28 17.55
N SER A 112 22.63 -21.83 18.70
CA SER A 112 23.56 -20.70 18.76
C SER A 112 24.72 -20.95 17.81
N ARG A 113 25.10 -19.96 16.98
CA ARG A 113 26.19 -20.06 15.98
C ARG A 113 27.56 -20.45 16.57
N ASP A 114 27.70 -20.45 17.90
CA ASP A 114 28.92 -20.83 18.61
C ASP A 114 28.91 -22.29 19.12
N SER A 115 27.83 -23.07 18.94
CA SER A 115 27.76 -24.46 19.41
C SER A 115 27.93 -25.47 18.28
N ILE A 116 29.12 -25.51 17.66
CA ILE A 116 29.47 -26.53 16.65
C ILE A 116 29.73 -27.93 17.29
N HIS A 117 29.71 -28.06 18.62
CA HIS A 117 30.05 -29.32 19.30
C HIS A 117 29.06 -29.85 20.35
N ILE A 118 27.77 -29.50 20.31
CA ILE A 118 26.80 -30.14 21.23
C ILE A 118 25.60 -30.65 20.43
N PRO A 119 25.33 -31.97 20.40
CA PRO A 119 24.10 -32.48 19.81
C PRO A 119 22.93 -31.95 20.63
N SER A 120 22.02 -31.23 19.98
CA SER A 120 20.70 -30.79 20.45
C SER A 120 20.46 -30.99 21.95
N ALA A 121 20.96 -30.07 22.78
CA ALA A 121 20.86 -30.19 24.23
C ALA A 121 19.40 -30.04 24.68
N ILE A 122 18.80 -31.16 25.09
CA ILE A 122 17.53 -31.20 25.85
C ILE A 122 17.87 -30.82 27.29
N PHE A 123 17.45 -29.64 27.75
CA PHE A 123 17.66 -29.22 29.14
C PHE A 123 16.44 -29.54 30.00
N THR A 124 16.57 -30.51 30.92
CA THR A 124 15.60 -30.80 31.96
C THR A 124 15.74 -29.82 33.14
N VAL A 125 14.61 -29.37 33.70
CA VAL A 125 14.59 -28.49 34.87
C VAL A 125 14.64 -29.36 36.13
N GLU A 126 15.83 -29.69 36.59
CA GLU A 126 16.06 -29.89 38.02
C GLU A 126 16.72 -28.65 38.58
N GLY A 127 15.92 -27.86 39.29
CA GLY A 127 16.31 -27.30 40.59
C GLY A 127 17.66 -26.61 40.74
N LYS A 128 18.22 -25.99 39.71
CA LYS A 128 19.26 -24.97 39.83
C LYS A 128 19.02 -23.94 38.76
N SER A 129 18.67 -22.73 39.19
CA SER A 129 18.92 -21.51 38.42
C SER A 129 20.42 -21.46 38.12
N SER A 130 20.86 -22.12 37.05
CA SER A 130 22.08 -21.71 36.39
C SER A 130 21.77 -20.30 35.90
N LYS A 131 22.27 -19.33 36.66
CA LYS A 131 22.44 -17.96 36.17
C LYS A 131 23.36 -18.08 34.96
N LEU A 132 22.80 -18.40 33.79
CA LEU A 132 23.45 -18.11 32.55
C LEU A 132 23.39 -16.59 32.48
N ASN A 133 24.43 -15.95 33.03
CA ASN A 133 24.75 -14.56 32.76
C ASN A 133 25.00 -14.44 31.25
N LYS A 134 23.92 -14.49 30.45
CA LYS A 134 23.91 -13.77 29.19
C LYS A 134 23.89 -12.31 29.61
N SER A 135 25.08 -11.77 29.86
CA SER A 135 25.33 -10.35 29.68
C SER A 135 24.65 -10.01 28.36
N GLN A 136 23.59 -9.20 28.42
CA GLN A 136 23.01 -8.56 27.27
C GLN A 136 24.17 -7.82 26.62
N LYS A 137 24.87 -8.48 25.69
CA LYS A 137 25.85 -7.82 24.86
C LYS A 137 25.02 -6.79 24.10
N THR A 138 25.12 -5.54 24.51
CA THR A 138 24.69 -4.40 23.71
C THR A 138 25.44 -4.54 22.41
N THR A 139 24.81 -5.15 21.40
CA THR A 139 25.41 -5.27 20.08
C THR A 139 25.67 -3.87 19.60
N SER A 140 26.94 -3.55 19.36
CA SER A 140 27.30 -2.24 18.79
C SER A 140 26.48 -2.01 17.52
N PHE A 141 26.00 -0.80 17.29
CA PHE A 141 25.22 -0.45 16.10
C PHE A 141 25.88 -0.94 14.80
N LYS A 142 27.22 -0.88 14.74
CA LYS A 142 28.01 -1.41 13.62
C LYS A 142 27.85 -2.93 13.43
N GLN A 143 27.76 -3.68 14.52
CA GLN A 143 27.56 -5.13 14.50
C GLN A 143 26.14 -5.48 14.07
N SER A 144 25.13 -4.75 14.54
CA SER A 144 23.74 -4.94 14.10
C SER A 144 23.56 -4.62 12.61
N LEU A 145 24.20 -3.56 12.09
CA LEU A 145 24.21 -3.26 10.66
C LEU A 145 24.92 -4.35 9.84
N HIS A 146 26.05 -4.84 10.34
CA HIS A 146 26.79 -5.92 9.69
C HIS A 146 25.96 -7.21 9.62
N ASP A 147 25.28 -7.58 10.70
CA ASP A 147 24.42 -8.77 10.75
C ASP A 147 23.20 -8.61 9.82
N GLY A 148 22.60 -7.42 9.77
CA GLY A 148 21.55 -7.08 8.81
C GLY A 148 22.02 -7.17 7.36
N TRP A 149 23.23 -6.69 7.07
CA TRP A 149 23.85 -6.82 5.74
C TRP A 149 24.09 -8.28 5.35
N LEU A 150 24.59 -9.10 6.29
CA LEU A 150 24.76 -10.54 6.07
C LEU A 150 23.44 -11.25 5.77
N GLN A 151 22.33 -10.81 6.38
CA GLN A 151 20.99 -11.35 6.09
C GLN A 151 20.48 -10.95 4.69
N MET A 152 20.88 -9.77 4.19
CA MET A 152 20.52 -9.30 2.84
C MET A 152 21.41 -9.88 1.74
N ARG A 153 22.65 -10.26 2.05
CA ARG A 153 23.64 -10.79 1.09
C ARG A 153 23.10 -11.89 0.16
N PRO A 154 22.32 -12.89 0.62
CA PRO A 154 21.77 -13.93 -0.26
C PRO A 154 20.88 -13.39 -1.39
N MET A 155 20.26 -12.22 -1.22
CA MET A 155 19.41 -11.59 -2.26
C MET A 155 20.22 -11.10 -3.47
N PHE A 156 21.52 -10.89 -3.30
CA PHE A 156 22.40 -10.39 -4.35
C PHE A 156 23.12 -11.51 -5.13
N HIS A 157 22.82 -12.78 -4.84
CA HIS A 157 23.34 -13.91 -5.58
C HIS A 157 22.32 -14.43 -6.61
N LYS A 158 22.81 -14.98 -7.74
CA LYS A 158 21.97 -15.67 -8.73
C LYS A 158 21.42 -16.97 -8.13
N PRO A 159 20.19 -17.40 -8.46
CA PRO A 159 19.22 -16.78 -9.40
C PRO A 159 18.35 -15.67 -8.79
N LEU A 160 18.47 -15.40 -7.49
CA LEU A 160 17.55 -14.56 -6.72
C LEU A 160 17.65 -13.06 -7.08
N LEU A 161 18.85 -12.57 -7.37
CA LEU A 161 19.07 -11.18 -7.76
C LEU A 161 18.27 -10.80 -9.02
N SER A 162 18.31 -11.66 -10.05
CA SER A 162 17.57 -11.41 -11.29
C SER A 162 16.07 -11.36 -11.04
N ARG A 163 15.52 -12.35 -10.31
CA ARG A 163 14.09 -12.38 -9.97
C ARG A 163 13.67 -11.16 -9.13
N SER A 164 14.51 -10.74 -8.20
CA SER A 164 14.27 -9.56 -7.35
C SER A 164 14.24 -8.28 -8.20
N LEU A 165 15.21 -8.08 -9.09
CA LEU A 165 15.26 -6.90 -9.96
C LEU A 165 14.04 -6.80 -10.87
N HIS A 166 13.57 -7.92 -11.43
CA HIS A 166 12.35 -7.95 -12.23
C HIS A 166 11.14 -7.45 -11.43
N VAL A 167 10.96 -7.96 -10.21
CA VAL A 167 9.86 -7.54 -9.33
C VAL A 167 9.97 -6.06 -8.95
N TYR A 168 11.18 -5.57 -8.67
CA TYR A 168 11.39 -4.16 -8.29
C TYR A 168 11.04 -3.22 -9.44
N LEU A 169 11.48 -3.53 -10.67
CA LEU A 169 11.17 -2.76 -11.86
C LEU A 169 9.67 -2.78 -12.19
N MET A 170 9.03 -3.96 -12.09
CA MET A 170 7.58 -4.09 -12.28
C MET A 170 6.81 -3.22 -11.29
N LEU A 171 7.15 -3.29 -10.00
CA LEU A 171 6.42 -2.56 -8.96
C LEU A 171 6.69 -1.05 -9.04
N PHE A 172 7.90 -0.63 -9.42
CA PHE A 172 8.22 0.76 -9.73
C PHE A 172 7.31 1.30 -10.85
N ALA A 173 7.29 0.64 -12.00
CA ALA A 173 6.54 1.10 -13.17
C ALA A 173 5.02 1.09 -12.93
N LEU A 174 4.52 0.06 -12.22
CA LEU A 174 3.10 -0.06 -11.89
C LEU A 174 2.64 1.02 -10.89
N LEU A 175 3.40 1.27 -9.81
CA LEU A 175 3.04 2.31 -8.85
C LEU A 175 3.23 3.72 -9.41
N LEU A 176 4.16 3.91 -10.34
CA LEU A 176 4.30 5.16 -11.09
C LEU A 176 3.00 5.46 -11.86
N GLY A 177 2.56 4.55 -12.73
CA GLY A 177 1.35 4.75 -13.53
C GLY A 177 0.09 4.89 -12.67
N LEU A 178 -0.10 3.99 -11.70
CA LEU A 178 -1.26 3.98 -10.81
C LEU A 178 -1.37 5.28 -9.99
N ASN A 179 -0.30 5.66 -9.28
CA ASN A 179 -0.40 6.79 -8.35
C ASN A 179 -0.43 8.14 -9.09
N SER A 180 0.17 8.25 -10.28
CA SER A 180 0.09 9.47 -11.09
C SER A 180 -1.36 9.84 -11.40
N ILE A 181 -2.13 8.92 -11.99
CA ILE A 181 -3.55 9.17 -12.30
C ILE A 181 -4.37 9.29 -11.02
N ARG A 182 -4.13 8.43 -10.02
CA ARG A 182 -4.92 8.41 -8.78
C ARG A 182 -4.86 9.73 -8.00
N LEU A 183 -3.69 10.36 -7.91
CA LEU A 183 -3.52 11.62 -7.18
C LEU A 183 -3.99 12.82 -8.00
N TRP A 184 -3.94 12.74 -9.32
CA TRP A 184 -4.46 13.77 -10.22
C TRP A 184 -5.97 13.70 -10.46
N LEU A 185 -6.61 12.58 -10.12
CA LEU A 185 -8.03 12.35 -10.40
C LEU A 185 -8.98 13.44 -9.85
N PRO A 186 -8.83 13.91 -8.59
CA PRO A 186 -9.67 15.00 -8.09
C PRO A 186 -9.47 16.29 -8.88
N GLN A 187 -8.22 16.61 -9.24
CA GLN A 187 -7.90 17.79 -10.03
C GLN A 187 -8.46 17.70 -11.46
N LEU A 188 -8.42 16.51 -12.07
CA LEU A 188 -9.07 16.25 -13.36
C LEU A 188 -10.57 16.53 -13.30
N PHE A 189 -11.28 15.99 -12.30
CA PHE A 189 -12.73 16.25 -12.15
C PHE A 189 -13.06 17.70 -11.79
N ALA A 190 -12.19 18.38 -11.03
CA ALA A 190 -12.33 19.80 -10.77
C ALA A 190 -12.17 20.64 -12.04
N SER A 191 -11.23 20.28 -12.92
CA SER A 191 -11.05 20.95 -14.22
C SER A 191 -12.23 20.71 -15.15
N ILE A 192 -12.76 19.48 -15.22
CA ILE A 192 -13.94 19.12 -16.01
C ILE A 192 -15.17 19.90 -15.56
N SER A 193 -15.52 19.83 -14.28
CA SER A 193 -16.70 20.54 -13.74
C SER A 193 -16.61 22.06 -13.92
N LYS A 194 -15.41 22.63 -13.81
CA LYS A 194 -15.18 24.06 -14.06
C LYS A 194 -15.35 24.43 -15.54
N TYR A 195 -14.92 23.56 -16.44
CA TYR A 195 -15.06 23.77 -17.88
C TYR A 195 -16.54 23.72 -18.29
N GLU A 196 -17.26 22.69 -17.86
CA GLU A 196 -18.71 22.50 -18.09
C GLU A 196 -19.55 23.65 -17.52
N ALA A 197 -19.18 24.19 -16.36
CA ALA A 197 -19.87 25.33 -15.76
C ALA A 197 -19.70 26.65 -16.56
N LEU A 198 -18.64 26.77 -17.35
CA LEU A 198 -18.33 27.98 -18.14
C LEU A 198 -18.79 27.86 -19.60
N HIS A 199 -18.91 26.64 -20.14
CA HIS A 199 -19.29 26.38 -21.53
C HIS A 199 -20.56 25.52 -21.53
N THR A 200 -21.72 26.19 -21.55
CA THR A 200 -23.05 25.54 -21.50
C THR A 200 -23.54 25.08 -22.89
N ASP A 201 -22.77 25.32 -23.96
CA ASP A 201 -23.20 24.99 -25.32
C ASP A 201 -23.04 23.48 -25.62
N PRO A 202 -24.13 22.75 -25.93
CA PRO A 202 -24.16 21.29 -26.05
C PRO A 202 -23.54 20.74 -27.36
N SER A 203 -22.96 21.59 -28.21
CA SER A 203 -22.43 21.20 -29.53
C SER A 203 -20.91 21.00 -29.60
N ASP A 204 -20.16 21.39 -28.56
CA ASP A 204 -18.72 21.17 -28.51
C ASP A 204 -18.42 19.84 -27.80
N SER A 205 -18.29 18.77 -28.59
CA SER A 205 -17.63 17.55 -28.12
C SER A 205 -16.23 17.92 -27.65
N THR A 206 -16.03 17.93 -26.33
CA THR A 206 -14.79 18.42 -25.74
C THR A 206 -13.98 17.27 -25.20
N ASP A 207 -12.88 16.97 -25.91
CA ASP A 207 -11.94 15.94 -25.51
C ASP A 207 -11.23 16.33 -24.22
N LEU A 208 -10.85 15.33 -23.41
CA LEU A 208 -10.13 15.52 -22.14
C LEU A 208 -8.92 16.46 -22.29
N CYS A 209 -8.24 16.41 -23.43
CA CYS A 209 -7.09 17.27 -23.71
C CYS A 209 -7.44 18.75 -23.81
N THR A 210 -8.59 19.10 -24.40
CA THR A 210 -9.03 20.50 -24.51
C THR A 210 -9.31 21.10 -23.13
N ILE A 211 -9.96 20.33 -22.26
CA ILE A 211 -10.24 20.68 -20.87
C ILE A 211 -8.93 20.88 -20.09
N LEU A 212 -7.97 19.99 -20.31
CA LEU A 212 -6.67 20.05 -19.66
C LEU A 212 -5.83 21.25 -20.11
N GLU A 213 -5.77 21.53 -21.41
CA GLU A 213 -5.09 22.71 -21.96
C GLU A 213 -5.71 24.01 -21.45
N PHE A 214 -7.04 24.08 -21.39
CA PHE A 214 -7.76 25.18 -20.75
C PHE A 214 -7.32 25.36 -19.30
N SER A 215 -7.20 24.28 -18.53
CA SER A 215 -6.81 24.34 -17.12
C SER A 215 -5.38 24.84 -16.91
N VAL A 216 -4.44 24.42 -17.76
CA VAL A 216 -3.03 24.83 -17.71
C VAL A 216 -2.86 26.29 -18.11
N ASN A 217 -3.51 26.73 -19.19
CA ASN A 217 -3.45 28.11 -19.64
C ASN A 217 -4.03 29.06 -18.57
N LYS A 218 -5.15 28.68 -17.94
CA LYS A 218 -5.73 29.47 -16.85
C LYS A 218 -4.87 29.52 -15.60
N THR A 219 -4.05 28.50 -15.31
CA THR A 219 -3.09 28.59 -14.19
C THR A 219 -1.93 29.53 -14.48
N GLN A 220 -1.57 29.74 -15.75
CA GLN A 220 -0.54 30.71 -16.15
C GLN A 220 -1.06 32.16 -16.06
N ASP A 221 -2.34 32.41 -16.32
CA ASP A 221 -2.97 33.74 -16.19
C ASP A 221 -3.09 34.25 -14.73
N VAL A 222 -2.97 33.38 -13.72
CA VAL A 222 -3.12 33.72 -12.29
C VAL A 222 -1.80 34.22 -11.66
N GLN A 223 -0.94 34.90 -12.44
CA GLN A 223 0.27 35.55 -11.90
C GLN A 223 0.00 36.88 -11.17
N SER A 224 -1.24 37.39 -11.14
CA SER A 224 -1.63 38.54 -10.31
C SER A 224 -2.09 38.11 -8.91
N TYR A 225 -1.16 38.10 -7.96
CA TYR A 225 -1.36 37.72 -6.55
C TYR A 225 -2.20 38.71 -5.70
N THR A 226 -2.84 39.71 -6.30
CA THR A 226 -3.26 40.92 -5.57
C THR A 226 -4.74 41.05 -5.21
N SER A 227 -5.63 40.08 -5.46
CA SER A 227 -7.04 40.26 -5.02
C SER A 227 -7.88 39.01 -4.68
N ASP A 228 -7.55 37.80 -5.14
CA ASP A 228 -8.50 36.67 -5.07
C ASP A 228 -8.37 35.70 -3.87
N CYS A 229 -7.49 35.96 -2.90
CA CYS A 229 -7.38 35.11 -1.70
C CYS A 229 -8.50 35.30 -0.67
N SER A 230 -9.51 36.15 -0.94
CA SER A 230 -10.58 36.51 0.00
C SER A 230 -11.94 35.87 -0.32
N ALA A 231 -12.11 35.27 -1.50
CA ALA A 231 -13.36 34.62 -1.87
C ALA A 231 -13.33 33.13 -1.48
N TYR A 232 -14.32 32.70 -0.69
CA TYR A 232 -14.61 31.27 -0.52
C TYR A 232 -14.86 30.68 -1.91
N LYS A 233 -13.94 29.85 -2.38
CA LYS A 233 -14.07 29.20 -3.68
C LYS A 233 -15.11 28.09 -3.52
N ASN A 234 -16.30 28.29 -4.11
CA ASN A 234 -17.33 27.26 -4.12
C ASN A 234 -16.80 26.04 -4.90
N ILE A 235 -16.41 24.98 -4.18
CA ILE A 235 -15.92 23.74 -4.78
C ILE A 235 -17.14 22.95 -5.24
N SER A 236 -17.19 22.58 -6.52
CA SER A 236 -18.29 21.75 -7.02
C SER A 236 -18.35 20.42 -6.27
N MET A 237 -19.56 20.07 -5.82
CA MET A 237 -19.86 18.81 -5.15
C MET A 237 -19.67 17.59 -6.07
N ASP A 238 -19.72 17.79 -7.39
CA ASP A 238 -19.60 16.75 -8.39
C ASP A 238 -18.23 16.09 -8.37
N MET A 239 -17.17 16.83 -8.05
CA MET A 239 -15.82 16.29 -7.87
C MET A 239 -15.78 15.19 -6.79
N TYR A 240 -16.44 15.44 -5.66
CA TYR A 240 -16.48 14.48 -4.55
C TYR A 240 -17.34 13.27 -4.91
N LEU A 241 -18.49 13.48 -5.55
CA LEU A 241 -19.35 12.39 -6.02
C LEU A 241 -18.63 11.49 -7.03
N ASN A 242 -17.90 12.07 -7.99
CA ASN A 242 -17.09 11.34 -8.95
C ASN A 242 -16.01 10.48 -8.27
N ASN A 243 -15.35 11.00 -7.23
CA ASN A 243 -14.38 10.22 -6.44
C ASN A 243 -15.05 9.10 -5.62
N ILE A 244 -16.25 9.33 -5.09
CA ILE A 244 -17.04 8.27 -4.42
C ILE A 244 -17.39 7.16 -5.42
N ILE A 245 -17.84 7.51 -6.63
CA ILE A 245 -18.15 6.54 -7.70
C ILE A 245 -16.92 5.68 -8.03
N VAL A 246 -15.75 6.31 -8.23
CA VAL A 246 -14.49 5.60 -8.48
C VAL A 246 -14.16 4.61 -7.36
N ALA A 247 -14.37 5.01 -6.10
CA ALA A 247 -14.10 4.18 -4.94
C ALA A 247 -15.11 3.01 -4.79
N VAL A 248 -16.39 3.22 -5.12
CA VAL A 248 -17.41 2.16 -5.15
C VAL A 248 -17.08 1.12 -6.21
N ILE A 249 -16.74 1.57 -7.43
CA ILE A 249 -16.28 0.68 -8.52
C ILE A 249 -15.06 -0.12 -8.05
N GLY A 250 -14.14 0.51 -7.32
CA GLY A 250 -12.97 -0.15 -6.76
C GLY A 250 -13.31 -1.24 -5.76
N LEU A 251 -14.20 -0.94 -4.80
CA LEU A 251 -14.65 -1.92 -3.81
C LEU A 251 -15.26 -3.15 -4.49
N LEU A 252 -16.19 -2.93 -5.44
CA LEU A 252 -16.81 -4.01 -6.22
C LEU A 252 -15.76 -4.79 -7.03
N GLY A 253 -14.82 -4.09 -7.67
CA GLY A 253 -13.72 -4.69 -8.43
C GLY A 253 -12.86 -5.61 -7.57
N TYR A 254 -12.56 -5.23 -6.32
CA TYR A 254 -11.79 -6.07 -5.40
C TYR A 254 -12.56 -7.29 -4.88
N PHE A 255 -13.87 -7.18 -4.67
CA PHE A 255 -14.72 -8.33 -4.39
C PHE A 255 -14.70 -9.33 -5.56
N CYS A 256 -14.89 -8.84 -6.79
CA CYS A 256 -14.77 -9.67 -8.00
C CYS A 256 -13.38 -10.32 -8.11
N ALA A 257 -12.31 -9.55 -7.90
CA ALA A 257 -10.93 -10.05 -7.94
C ALA A 257 -10.67 -11.14 -6.88
N MET A 258 -11.32 -11.08 -5.72
CA MET A 258 -11.23 -12.13 -4.69
C MET A 258 -11.81 -13.48 -5.15
N PHE A 259 -12.83 -13.50 -5.99
CA PHE A 259 -13.33 -14.74 -6.59
C PHE A 259 -12.44 -15.19 -7.74
N ILE A 260 -12.08 -14.26 -8.64
CA ILE A 260 -11.26 -14.57 -9.82
C ILE A 260 -9.89 -15.13 -9.44
N ILE A 261 -9.25 -14.62 -8.37
CA ILE A 261 -7.94 -15.12 -7.94
C ILE A 261 -7.98 -16.59 -7.53
N ARG A 262 -9.12 -17.11 -7.05
CA ARG A 262 -9.27 -18.53 -6.68
C ARG A 262 -9.26 -19.43 -7.92
N VAL A 263 -9.74 -18.91 -9.05
CA VAL A 263 -9.82 -19.65 -10.32
C VAL A 263 -8.53 -19.51 -11.13
N LEU A 264 -8.02 -18.28 -11.28
CA LEU A 264 -6.88 -17.98 -12.17
C LEU A 264 -5.52 -18.09 -11.46
N GLY A 265 -5.49 -17.99 -10.13
CA GLY A 265 -4.27 -17.83 -9.36
C GLY A 265 -3.67 -16.41 -9.45
N PRO A 266 -2.75 -16.05 -8.54
CA PRO A 266 -2.22 -14.69 -8.41
C PRO A 266 -1.43 -14.22 -9.63
N LYS A 267 -0.65 -15.11 -10.26
CA LYS A 267 0.19 -14.76 -11.42
C LYS A 267 -0.63 -14.41 -12.65
N ARG A 268 -1.59 -15.26 -13.03
CA ARG A 268 -2.43 -15.00 -14.21
C ARG A 268 -3.31 -13.78 -14.00
N LEU A 269 -3.86 -13.62 -12.78
CA LEU A 269 -4.61 -12.42 -12.43
C LEU A 269 -3.76 -11.14 -12.59
N ALA A 270 -2.50 -11.14 -12.11
CA ALA A 270 -1.58 -10.02 -12.30
C ALA A 270 -1.32 -9.73 -13.79
N ASN A 271 -1.02 -10.76 -14.59
CA ASN A 271 -0.74 -10.59 -16.02
C ASN A 271 -1.94 -10.02 -16.78
N TYR A 272 -3.14 -10.59 -16.60
CA TYR A 272 -4.33 -10.11 -17.31
C TYR A 272 -4.77 -8.72 -16.86
N SER A 273 -4.71 -8.44 -15.55
CA SER A 273 -5.02 -7.09 -15.05
C SER A 273 -4.04 -6.04 -15.56
N LEU A 274 -2.74 -6.33 -15.70
CA LEU A 274 -1.77 -5.39 -16.28
C LEU A 274 -2.05 -5.07 -17.74
N VAL A 275 -2.41 -6.07 -18.56
CA VAL A 275 -2.78 -5.84 -19.96
C VAL A 275 -4.03 -4.97 -20.06
N VAL A 276 -5.07 -5.29 -19.27
CA VAL A 276 -6.32 -4.52 -19.27
C VAL A 276 -6.09 -3.10 -18.75
N ALA A 277 -5.27 -2.92 -17.71
CA ALA A 277 -4.88 -1.60 -17.21
C ALA A 277 -4.15 -0.77 -18.28
N ALA A 278 -3.22 -1.37 -19.03
CA ALA A 278 -2.53 -0.68 -20.12
C ALA A 278 -3.51 -0.19 -21.20
N LEU A 279 -4.52 -1.00 -21.56
CA LEU A 279 -5.54 -0.60 -22.53
C LEU A 279 -6.36 0.61 -22.04
N PHE A 280 -6.78 0.62 -20.78
CA PHE A 280 -7.48 1.79 -20.22
C PHE A 280 -6.57 3.01 -20.08
N GLY A 281 -5.28 2.81 -19.77
CA GLY A 281 -4.30 3.90 -19.72
C GLY A 281 -4.15 4.61 -21.07
N ILE A 282 -4.09 3.84 -22.15
CA ILE A 282 -4.09 4.35 -23.54
C ILE A 282 -5.41 5.07 -23.83
N GLY A 283 -6.54 4.46 -23.46
CA GLY A 283 -7.88 5.00 -23.68
C GLY A 283 -8.15 6.36 -23.03
N LEU A 284 -7.45 6.71 -21.95
CA LEU A 284 -7.60 8.02 -21.29
C LEU A 284 -7.30 9.19 -22.23
N TYR A 285 -6.33 9.04 -23.12
CA TYR A 285 -5.98 10.11 -24.07
C TYR A 285 -7.08 10.39 -25.08
N TRP A 286 -7.80 9.36 -25.54
CA TRP A 286 -8.91 9.47 -26.51
C TRP A 286 -10.27 9.67 -25.85
N SER A 287 -10.30 10.06 -24.58
CA SER A 287 -11.56 10.26 -23.87
C SER A 287 -12.23 11.56 -24.34
N THR A 288 -13.42 11.43 -24.92
CA THR A 288 -14.15 12.54 -25.56
C THR A 288 -15.27 13.13 -24.69
N ASP A 289 -15.53 12.53 -23.52
CA ASP A 289 -16.67 12.87 -22.66
C ASP A 289 -16.30 12.78 -21.18
N SER A 290 -17.00 13.52 -20.31
CA SER A 290 -16.75 13.53 -18.87
C SER A 290 -17.12 12.20 -18.23
N LEU A 291 -18.21 11.57 -18.66
CA LEU A 291 -18.61 10.22 -18.25
C LEU A 291 -17.61 9.17 -18.77
N ALA A 292 -17.18 9.28 -20.03
CA ALA A 292 -16.15 8.39 -20.57
C ALA A 292 -14.85 8.50 -19.75
N THR A 293 -14.43 9.72 -19.42
CA THR A 293 -13.22 9.98 -18.62
C THR A 293 -13.35 9.38 -17.22
N LEU A 294 -14.51 9.54 -16.57
CA LEU A 294 -14.81 8.95 -15.26
C LEU A 294 -14.70 7.42 -15.31
N ILE A 295 -15.34 6.77 -16.29
CA ILE A 295 -15.35 5.30 -16.40
C ILE A 295 -13.93 4.78 -16.69
N ILE A 296 -13.24 5.33 -17.69
CA ILE A 296 -11.92 4.86 -18.09
C ILE A 296 -10.91 5.05 -16.94
N SER A 297 -10.92 6.21 -16.27
CA SER A 297 -10.02 6.48 -15.14
C SER A 297 -10.34 5.60 -13.92
N ALA A 298 -11.62 5.37 -13.61
CA ALA A 298 -12.03 4.45 -12.56
C ALA A 298 -11.53 3.02 -12.85
N LEU A 299 -11.75 2.52 -14.06
CA LEU A 299 -11.30 1.18 -14.45
C LEU A 299 -9.77 1.08 -14.45
N PHE A 300 -9.06 2.07 -14.98
CA PHE A 300 -7.60 2.13 -14.95
C PHE A 300 -7.05 2.02 -13.52
N VAL A 301 -7.51 2.88 -12.61
CA VAL A 301 -7.04 2.93 -11.21
C VAL A 301 -7.35 1.61 -10.51
N ASN A 302 -8.56 1.10 -10.66
CA ASN A 302 -8.99 -0.10 -9.95
C ASN A 302 -8.28 -1.36 -10.45
N ILE A 303 -8.17 -1.54 -11.76
CA ILE A 303 -7.50 -2.71 -12.34
C ILE A 303 -5.99 -2.66 -12.05
N SER A 304 -5.36 -1.48 -12.13
CA SER A 304 -3.95 -1.29 -11.72
C SER A 304 -3.72 -1.58 -10.23
N SER A 305 -4.69 -1.25 -9.37
CA SER A 305 -4.64 -1.57 -7.94
C SER A 305 -4.75 -3.08 -7.67
N ILE A 306 -5.63 -3.77 -8.39
CA ILE A 306 -5.76 -5.23 -8.35
C ILE A 306 -4.47 -5.90 -8.86
N ALA A 307 -3.87 -5.39 -9.94
CA ALA A 307 -2.58 -5.85 -10.45
C ALA A 307 -1.49 -5.72 -9.39
N THR A 308 -1.41 -4.57 -8.72
CA THR A 308 -0.45 -4.29 -7.64
C THR A 308 -0.63 -5.25 -6.48
N THR A 309 -1.87 -5.49 -6.06
CA THR A 309 -2.20 -6.38 -4.95
C THR A 309 -1.88 -7.84 -5.29
N SER A 310 -2.11 -8.24 -6.54
CA SER A 310 -1.79 -9.58 -7.05
C SER A 310 -0.28 -9.79 -7.11
N LEU A 311 0.47 -8.79 -7.60
CA LEU A 311 1.93 -8.81 -7.65
C LEU A 311 2.54 -8.91 -6.25
N ASN A 312 2.06 -8.12 -5.28
CA ASN A 312 2.50 -8.22 -3.89
C ASN A 312 2.25 -9.62 -3.30
N GLY A 313 1.13 -10.26 -3.64
CA GLY A 313 0.87 -11.65 -3.27
C GLY A 313 1.85 -12.64 -3.93
N LEU A 314 2.19 -12.41 -5.20
CA LEU A 314 3.13 -13.23 -5.97
C LEU A 314 4.56 -13.16 -5.42
N ILE A 315 4.99 -12.00 -4.92
CA ILE A 315 6.30 -11.84 -4.25
C ILE A 315 6.40 -12.81 -3.06
N LEU A 316 5.32 -12.99 -2.30
CA LEU A 316 5.35 -13.88 -1.15
C LEU A 316 5.51 -15.36 -1.54
N THR A 317 5.09 -15.73 -2.74
CA THR A 317 5.20 -17.11 -3.24
C THR A 317 6.50 -17.37 -4.02
N LEU A 318 7.11 -16.35 -4.62
CA LEU A 318 8.33 -16.48 -5.43
C LEU A 318 9.62 -16.61 -4.62
N PHE A 319 9.62 -16.12 -3.38
CA PHE A 319 10.82 -16.02 -2.54
C PHE A 319 10.73 -16.92 -1.30
N PRO A 320 11.86 -17.50 -0.86
CA PRO A 320 11.89 -18.36 0.32
C PRO A 320 11.49 -17.58 1.57
N THR A 321 10.94 -18.28 2.56
CA THR A 321 10.40 -17.70 3.81
C THR A 321 11.42 -16.81 4.55
N THR A 322 12.70 -17.16 4.50
CA THR A 322 13.80 -16.45 5.16
C THR A 322 14.10 -15.07 4.58
N LEU A 323 13.80 -14.85 3.28
CA LEU A 323 14.10 -13.61 2.55
C LEU A 323 12.83 -12.85 2.12
N ARG A 324 11.66 -13.48 2.27
CA ARG A 324 10.37 -12.98 1.80
C ARG A 324 10.05 -11.56 2.29
N THR A 325 10.25 -11.30 3.58
CA THR A 325 9.96 -9.99 4.19
C THR A 325 10.90 -8.91 3.66
N SER A 326 12.20 -9.22 3.55
CA SER A 326 13.21 -8.33 2.99
C SER A 326 12.89 -7.96 1.55
N VAL A 327 12.61 -8.96 0.69
CA VAL A 327 12.25 -8.73 -0.72
C VAL A 327 10.96 -7.92 -0.83
N ALA A 328 9.92 -8.25 -0.05
CA ALA A 328 8.66 -7.52 -0.06
C ALA A 328 8.86 -6.05 0.35
N SER A 329 9.63 -5.79 1.40
CA SER A 329 9.93 -4.42 1.84
C SER A 329 10.73 -3.62 0.81
N LEU A 330 11.76 -4.22 0.21
CA LEU A 330 12.58 -3.57 -0.80
C LEU A 330 11.79 -3.33 -2.09
N SER A 331 10.96 -4.28 -2.50
CA SER A 331 10.03 -4.10 -3.62
C SER A 331 9.13 -2.90 -3.35
N MET A 332 8.48 -2.84 -2.18
CA MET A 332 7.61 -1.74 -1.82
C MET A 332 8.35 -0.40 -1.83
N MET A 333 9.61 -0.36 -1.38
CA MET A 333 10.46 0.84 -1.46
C MET A 333 10.64 1.32 -2.90
N PHE A 334 11.00 0.43 -3.84
CA PHE A 334 11.08 0.78 -5.26
C PHE A 334 9.72 1.20 -5.83
N GLY A 335 8.64 0.55 -5.43
CA GLY A 335 7.28 0.99 -5.78
C GLY A 335 6.96 2.42 -5.28
N ARG A 336 7.39 2.78 -4.07
CA ARG A 336 7.23 4.14 -3.53
C ARG A 336 8.08 5.16 -4.28
N LEU A 337 9.29 4.80 -4.70
CA LEU A 337 10.10 5.63 -5.60
C LEU A 337 9.36 5.86 -6.93
N GLY A 338 8.73 4.83 -7.50
CA GLY A 338 7.90 4.97 -8.70
C GLY A 338 6.74 5.95 -8.50
N SER A 339 6.02 5.85 -7.39
CA SER A 339 4.96 6.80 -7.04
C SER A 339 5.48 8.24 -6.90
N LEU A 340 6.64 8.43 -6.27
CA LEU A 340 7.27 9.75 -6.14
C LEU A 340 7.63 10.31 -7.52
N SER A 341 8.31 9.51 -8.36
CA SER A 341 8.69 9.90 -9.70
C SER A 341 7.48 10.25 -10.56
N GLY A 342 6.41 9.45 -10.52
CA GLY A 342 5.18 9.71 -11.26
C GLY A 342 4.52 11.03 -10.88
N ASN A 343 4.38 11.29 -9.58
CA ASN A 343 3.77 12.54 -9.09
C ASN A 343 4.58 13.79 -9.41
N LEU A 344 5.90 13.67 -9.53
CA LEU A 344 6.77 14.78 -9.92
C LEU A 344 6.74 14.99 -11.44
N LEU A 345 6.81 13.91 -12.22
CA LEU A 345 6.89 13.97 -13.68
C LEU A 345 5.56 14.31 -14.34
N PHE A 346 4.43 13.87 -13.77
CA PHE A 346 3.10 14.11 -14.35
C PHE A 346 2.79 15.60 -14.59
N PRO A 347 2.90 16.52 -13.60
CA PRO A 347 2.71 17.95 -13.84
C PRO A 347 3.73 18.54 -14.82
N ILE A 348 4.99 18.13 -14.73
CA ILE A 348 6.04 18.62 -15.65
C ILE A 348 5.69 18.25 -17.09
N PHE A 349 5.18 17.04 -17.32
CA PHE A 349 4.73 16.60 -18.64
C PHE A 349 3.45 17.31 -19.11
N MET A 350 2.56 17.70 -18.19
CA MET A 350 1.40 18.54 -18.52
C MET A 350 1.79 19.92 -19.06
N GLU A 351 2.94 20.48 -18.67
CA GLU A 351 3.44 21.76 -19.21
C GLU A 351 3.84 21.67 -20.69
N TYR A 352 4.23 20.48 -21.17
CA TYR A 352 4.59 20.23 -22.56
C TYR A 352 3.39 19.87 -23.45
N GLY A 353 2.20 19.68 -22.87
CA GLY A 353 0.96 19.36 -23.57
C GLY A 353 0.19 18.18 -22.97
N CYS A 354 -0.96 17.84 -23.56
CA CYS A 354 -1.82 16.77 -23.05
C CYS A 354 -1.25 15.36 -23.25
N LEU A 355 -0.60 15.09 -24.39
CA LEU A 355 -0.16 13.73 -24.77
C LEU A 355 0.96 13.14 -23.88
N PRO A 356 2.05 13.88 -23.54
CA PRO A 356 3.17 13.33 -22.76
C PRO A 356 2.83 12.62 -21.44
N PRO A 357 1.96 13.15 -20.54
CA PRO A 357 1.64 12.47 -19.27
C PRO A 357 0.90 11.14 -19.48
N PHE A 358 -0.02 11.06 -20.45
CA PHE A 358 -0.72 9.80 -20.75
C PHE A 358 0.17 8.77 -21.44
N LEU A 359 1.13 9.22 -22.27
CA LEU A 359 2.17 8.34 -22.81
C LEU A 359 3.08 7.79 -21.71
N MET A 360 3.46 8.61 -20.72
CA MET A 360 4.24 8.14 -19.56
C MET A 360 3.48 7.03 -18.81
N VAL A 361 2.22 7.26 -18.46
CA VAL A 361 1.41 6.29 -17.71
C VAL A 361 1.21 4.99 -18.52
N SER A 362 0.88 5.10 -19.81
CA SER A 362 0.63 3.95 -20.68
C SER A 362 1.90 3.15 -20.96
N SER A 363 3.02 3.81 -21.28
CA SER A 363 4.29 3.13 -21.57
C SER A 363 4.83 2.36 -20.35
N MET A 364 4.76 2.96 -19.15
CA MET A 364 5.21 2.30 -17.92
C MET A 364 4.34 1.10 -17.55
N THR A 365 3.02 1.19 -17.75
CA THR A 365 2.12 0.06 -17.49
C THR A 365 2.28 -1.07 -18.52
N ILE A 366 2.50 -0.75 -19.80
CA ILE A 366 2.86 -1.75 -20.84
C ILE A 366 4.19 -2.42 -20.50
N PHE A 367 5.20 -1.65 -20.10
CA PHE A 367 6.49 -2.18 -19.67
C PHE A 367 6.36 -3.16 -18.50
N ALA A 368 5.58 -2.79 -17.46
CA ALA A 368 5.27 -3.68 -16.35
C ALA A 368 4.54 -4.96 -16.81
N SER A 369 3.61 -4.84 -17.77
CA SER A 369 2.90 -5.97 -18.37
C SER A 369 3.88 -6.94 -19.04
N ILE A 370 4.76 -6.46 -19.93
CA ILE A 370 5.77 -7.28 -20.62
C ILE A 370 6.66 -8.01 -19.61
N LEU A 371 7.17 -7.32 -18.60
CA LEU A 371 7.98 -7.93 -17.54
C LEU A 371 7.22 -9.01 -16.75
N SER A 372 5.92 -8.83 -16.53
CA SER A 372 5.08 -9.81 -15.81
C SER A 372 4.95 -11.15 -16.54
N TRP A 373 4.96 -11.13 -17.88
CA TRP A 373 4.93 -12.35 -18.69
C TRP A 373 6.28 -13.09 -18.68
N LEU A 374 7.39 -12.35 -18.60
CA LEU A 374 8.75 -12.90 -18.52
C LEU A 374 9.06 -13.54 -17.16
N LEU A 375 8.25 -13.26 -16.13
CA LEU A 375 8.44 -13.81 -14.79
C LEU A 375 8.24 -15.35 -14.81
N PRO A 376 9.10 -16.17 -14.19
CA PRO A 376 8.98 -17.64 -14.19
C PRO A 376 7.72 -18.14 -13.44
N LYS A 377 7.22 -19.34 -13.78
CA LYS A 377 5.96 -19.90 -13.24
C LYS A 377 6.11 -20.47 -11.84
N GLU A 378 7.23 -21.11 -11.51
CA GLU A 378 7.41 -21.81 -10.24
C GLU A 378 8.84 -21.69 -9.70
N THR A 379 8.95 -21.85 -8.39
CA THR A 379 10.17 -21.91 -7.59
C THR A 379 10.92 -23.22 -7.81
N GLU A 380 11.50 -23.42 -8.99
CA GLU A 380 12.66 -24.30 -9.06
C GLU A 380 13.87 -23.49 -8.55
N PHE A 381 14.21 -23.76 -7.29
CA PHE A 381 15.53 -23.46 -6.73
C PHE A 381 16.38 -24.71 -6.94
N THR A 382 16.72 -25.01 -8.20
CA THR A 382 17.79 -25.96 -8.51
C THR A 382 19.13 -25.27 -8.41
#